data_AF-A0A0C2DYZ8-F1
#
_entry.id   AF-A0A0C2DYZ8-F1
#
_cell.length_a   1.000
_cell.length_b   1.000
_cell.length_c   1.000
_cell.angle_alpha   90.00
_cell.angle_beta   90.00
_cell.angle_gamma   90.00
#
_symmetry.space_group_name_H-M   'P 1'
#
loop_
_entity.id
_entity.type
_entity.pdbx_description
1 polymer ?
#
loop_
_entity_poly.entity_id
_entity_poly.type
_entity_poly.pdbx_seq_one_letter_code
_entity_poly.pdbx_strand_id
1 'polypeptide(L)'
;MRKFSSKAPNTGSRSSVLSTVVNRSCRSEGSIAGVDDSLPVFTDFTQVSDEGSHKDALKLSRAHHVCIELFETDVSYINALKLLAHVKAELEAAIDKGDPVMEKSDVSLIFGKLPAILTVHEKIISNLKGLLEDWDEESAAANISQVLVMFNGFEQ
;
A
#
# COMPACT_ATOMS: atom_id res chain seq x y z
N MET A 1 -5.68 -72.61 17.02
CA MET A 1 -5.02 -71.86 15.91
C MET A 1 -6.07 -71.10 15.11
N ARG A 2 -6.02 -69.76 15.09
CA ARG A 2 -6.44 -68.87 13.98
C ARG A 2 -6.03 -67.43 14.31
N LYS A 3 -5.48 -66.74 13.30
CA LYS A 3 -4.74 -65.46 13.36
C LYS A 3 -5.66 -64.22 13.26
N PHE A 4 -5.09 -63.10 13.69
CA PHE A 4 -5.57 -61.70 13.68
C PHE A 4 -5.98 -61.13 12.31
N SER A 5 -6.86 -60.11 12.32
CA SER A 5 -6.89 -59.02 11.34
C SER A 5 -7.48 -57.73 11.97
N SER A 6 -6.96 -56.57 11.55
CA SER A 6 -7.13 -55.22 12.12
C SER A 6 -7.92 -54.29 11.18
N LYS A 7 -8.70 -53.33 11.72
CA LYS A 7 -9.01 -52.04 11.05
C LYS A 7 -9.55 -50.98 12.05
N ALA A 8 -9.07 -49.74 11.91
CA ALA A 8 -9.38 -48.54 12.70
C ALA A 8 -10.70 -47.83 12.28
N PRO A 9 -11.25 -46.91 13.10
CA PRO A 9 -12.27 -45.95 12.69
C PRO A 9 -11.79 -44.48 12.75
N ASN A 10 -12.20 -43.62 11.81
CA ASN A 10 -12.37 -42.20 12.10
C ASN A 10 -13.48 -41.59 11.21
N THR A 11 -14.19 -40.64 11.82
CA THR A 11 -15.50 -40.10 11.55
C THR A 11 -15.44 -38.67 10.98
N GLY A 12 -16.33 -38.38 10.02
CA GLY A 12 -17.20 -37.19 10.00
C GLY A 12 -16.64 -35.80 9.60
N SER A 13 -17.25 -35.20 8.56
CA SER A 13 -17.78 -33.81 8.48
C SER A 13 -17.93 -33.40 7.00
N ARG A 14 -19.12 -33.49 6.39
CA ARG A 14 -20.20 -32.48 6.25
C ARG A 14 -19.86 -31.23 5.41
N SER A 15 -20.54 -31.17 4.25
CA SER A 15 -21.10 -29.98 3.52
C SER A 15 -20.13 -28.92 2.99
N SER A 16 -20.37 -28.17 1.93
CA SER A 16 -21.39 -28.12 0.86
C SER A 16 -20.97 -26.99 -0.09
N VAL A 17 -21.13 -27.22 -1.39
CA VAL A 17 -21.52 -26.27 -2.46
C VAL A 17 -21.08 -24.79 -2.31
N LEU A 18 -20.17 -24.33 -3.18
CA LEU A 18 -20.09 -22.91 -3.53
C LEU A 18 -20.09 -22.72 -5.05
N SER A 19 -20.99 -21.83 -5.43
CA SER A 19 -21.50 -21.55 -6.75
C SER A 19 -20.61 -20.59 -7.53
N THR A 20 -20.62 -20.78 -8.84
CA THR A 20 -20.16 -19.86 -9.89
C THR A 20 -20.64 -18.42 -9.71
N VAL A 21 -19.74 -17.43 -9.71
CA VAL A 21 -20.05 -16.04 -10.09
C VAL A 21 -18.86 -15.37 -10.80
N VAL A 22 -19.03 -15.24 -12.13
CA VAL A 22 -18.76 -14.08 -13.00
C VAL A 22 -17.36 -13.44 -12.99
N ASN A 23 -16.63 -13.75 -14.06
CA ASN A 23 -15.64 -12.87 -14.70
C ASN A 23 -16.24 -11.48 -14.97
N ARG A 24 -15.67 -10.41 -14.41
CA ARG A 24 -15.77 -9.06 -15.00
C ARG A 24 -14.44 -8.70 -15.62
N SER A 25 -14.35 -9.02 -16.91
CA SER A 25 -13.44 -8.37 -17.84
C SER A 25 -14.00 -6.98 -18.16
N CYS A 26 -13.29 -5.93 -17.81
CA CYS A 26 -13.44 -4.60 -18.39
C CYS A 26 -12.05 -4.05 -18.69
N ARG A 27 -11.46 -4.50 -19.81
CA ARG A 27 -10.36 -3.82 -20.49
C ARG A 27 -10.91 -2.52 -21.07
N SER A 28 -10.37 -1.38 -20.64
CA SER A 28 -10.46 -0.12 -21.38
C SER A 28 -9.05 0.23 -21.82
N GLU A 29 -8.77 0.02 -23.11
CA GLU A 29 -7.55 0.50 -23.76
C GLU A 29 -7.66 2.03 -23.90
N GLY A 30 -6.95 2.75 -23.04
CA GLY A 30 -6.76 4.20 -23.13
C GLY A 30 -5.31 4.48 -23.50
N SER A 31 -5.07 4.67 -24.79
CA SER A 31 -3.79 5.14 -25.33
C SER A 31 -3.59 6.61 -24.93
N ILE A 32 -2.54 6.90 -24.14
CA ILE A 32 -1.95 8.24 -24.07
C ILE A 32 -0.44 8.09 -24.17
N ALA A 33 0.08 8.58 -25.29
CA ALA A 33 1.48 8.62 -25.62
C ALA A 33 2.22 9.66 -24.77
N GLY A 34 3.44 9.29 -24.34
CA GLY A 34 4.52 10.22 -24.06
C GLY A 34 4.57 10.78 -22.64
N VAL A 35 5.25 10.06 -21.74
CA VAL A 35 6.04 10.66 -20.65
C VAL A 35 7.19 9.71 -20.29
N ASP A 36 8.33 10.33 -20.07
CA ASP A 36 9.69 9.85 -19.78
C ASP A 36 9.79 8.54 -18.96
N ASP A 37 10.48 7.55 -19.53
CA ASP A 37 10.60 6.17 -19.07
C ASP A 37 11.78 6.01 -18.10
N SER A 38 11.54 6.17 -16.81
CA SER A 38 12.43 5.71 -15.73
C SER A 38 11.69 5.55 -14.39
N LEU A 39 10.57 4.83 -14.39
CA LEU A 39 9.98 4.28 -13.17
C LEU A 39 9.39 2.92 -13.52
N PRO A 40 9.91 1.81 -12.97
CA PRO A 40 9.35 0.50 -13.25
C PRO A 40 7.98 0.42 -12.61
N VAL A 41 6.92 0.48 -13.42
CA VAL A 41 5.58 0.05 -13.03
C VAL A 41 5.69 -1.46 -12.75
N PHE A 42 5.95 -1.81 -11.49
CA PHE A 42 6.09 -3.18 -11.04
C PHE A 42 4.71 -3.77 -10.77
N THR A 43 3.93 -3.96 -11.83
CA THR A 43 2.69 -4.73 -11.76
C THR A 43 2.77 -5.91 -12.71
N ASP A 44 3.49 -6.96 -12.31
CA ASP A 44 3.10 -8.34 -12.61
C ASP A 44 3.86 -9.31 -11.71
N PHE A 45 3.18 -9.92 -10.74
CA PHE A 45 3.62 -11.20 -10.17
C PHE A 45 2.42 -12.10 -9.90
N THR A 46 1.90 -12.71 -10.96
CA THR A 46 1.13 -13.95 -10.83
C THR A 46 2.08 -15.10 -10.51
N GLN A 47 1.98 -15.60 -9.27
CA GLN A 47 2.69 -16.78 -8.81
C GLN A 47 2.03 -18.05 -9.40
N VAL A 48 2.62 -18.61 -10.45
CA VAL A 48 2.38 -20.01 -10.86
C VAL A 48 3.71 -20.75 -10.73
N SER A 49 3.74 -21.74 -9.82
CA SER A 49 4.87 -22.65 -9.69
C SER A 49 4.85 -23.66 -10.84
N ASP A 50 5.90 -23.69 -11.65
CA ASP A 50 6.29 -24.85 -12.45
C ASP A 50 7.81 -24.98 -12.46
N GLU A 51 8.27 -26.22 -12.32
CA GLU A 51 9.63 -26.60 -11.97
C GLU A 51 10.57 -26.49 -13.18
N GLY A 52 11.65 -25.71 -13.06
CA GLY A 52 12.87 -25.95 -13.85
C GLY A 52 13.56 -24.74 -14.50
N SER A 53 14.87 -24.66 -14.26
CA SER A 53 15.91 -24.06 -15.10
C SER A 53 16.26 -22.57 -14.91
N HIS A 54 17.29 -22.34 -14.08
CA HIS A 54 18.27 -21.24 -14.09
C HIS A 54 17.82 -19.91 -14.72
N LYS A 55 17.13 -19.08 -13.94
CA LYS A 55 17.21 -17.62 -13.96
C LYS A 55 17.00 -17.16 -12.53
N ASP A 56 18.08 -16.93 -11.78
CA ASP A 56 18.03 -16.29 -10.46
C ASP A 56 17.71 -14.79 -10.65
N ALA A 57 16.53 -14.50 -11.20
CA ALA A 57 15.88 -13.24 -10.93
C ALA A 57 15.55 -13.30 -9.44
N LEU A 58 16.36 -12.61 -8.63
CA LEU A 58 16.21 -12.52 -7.18
C LEU A 58 14.74 -12.22 -6.86
N LYS A 59 14.00 -13.25 -6.47
CA LYS A 59 12.63 -13.08 -6.01
C LYS A 59 12.71 -12.20 -4.77
N LEU A 60 12.11 -11.00 -4.83
CA LEU A 60 12.05 -10.14 -3.67
C LEU A 60 11.32 -10.90 -2.56
N SER A 61 11.78 -10.71 -1.33
CA SER A 61 11.12 -11.30 -0.19
C SER A 61 9.72 -10.73 0.01
N ARG A 62 8.92 -11.41 0.83
CA ARG A 62 7.60 -10.89 1.19
C ARG A 62 7.70 -9.54 1.91
N ALA A 63 8.69 -9.38 2.78
CA ALA A 63 8.90 -8.14 3.51
C ALA A 63 9.28 -6.99 2.55
N HIS A 64 10.09 -7.28 1.53
CA HIS A 64 10.48 -6.28 0.54
C HIS A 64 9.29 -5.82 -0.30
N HIS A 65 8.47 -6.75 -0.79
CA HIS A 65 7.24 -6.39 -1.50
C HIS A 65 6.31 -5.52 -0.64
N VAL A 66 6.11 -5.88 0.62
CA VAL A 66 5.30 -5.07 1.55
C VAL A 66 5.87 -3.67 1.75
N CYS A 67 7.20 -3.54 1.85
CA CYS A 67 7.85 -2.23 1.99
C CYS A 67 7.65 -1.35 0.74
N ILE A 68 7.75 -1.95 -0.46
CA ILE A 68 7.49 -1.26 -1.72
C ILE A 68 6.03 -0.80 -1.78
N GLU A 69 5.08 -1.68 -1.51
CA GLU A 69 3.64 -1.36 -1.51
C GLU A 69 3.31 -0.23 -0.50
N LEU A 70 3.90 -0.28 0.69
CA LEU A 70 3.77 0.79 1.70
C LEU A 70 4.32 2.12 1.18
N PHE A 71 5.51 2.10 0.59
CA PHE A 71 6.13 3.30 0.04
C PHE A 71 5.28 3.92 -1.07
N GLU A 72 4.84 3.11 -2.04
CA GLU A 72 4.03 3.57 -3.17
C GLU A 72 2.68 4.14 -2.72
N THR A 73 2.03 3.48 -1.77
CA THR A 73 0.74 3.94 -1.23
C THR A 73 0.90 5.26 -0.45
N ASP A 74 1.97 5.43 0.32
CA ASP A 74 2.26 6.71 1.00
C ASP A 74 2.62 7.83 0.02
N VAL A 75 3.38 7.53 -1.05
CA VAL A 75 3.65 8.52 -2.13
C VAL A 75 2.33 9.02 -2.72
N SER A 76 1.42 8.10 -3.04
CA SER A 76 0.08 8.43 -3.54
C SER A 76 -0.70 9.28 -2.52
N TYR A 77 -0.63 8.92 -1.24
CA TYR A 77 -1.31 9.65 -0.18
C TYR A 77 -0.79 11.08 -0.01
N ILE A 78 0.54 11.29 -0.04
CA ILE A 78 1.14 12.64 0.00
C ILE A 78 0.68 13.49 -1.18
N ASN A 79 0.59 12.91 -2.37
CA ASN A 79 0.12 13.65 -3.54
C ASN A 79 -1.33 14.13 -3.35
N ALA A 80 -2.20 13.29 -2.77
CA ALA A 80 -3.55 13.70 -2.41
C ALA A 80 -3.57 14.80 -1.33
N LEU A 81 -2.72 14.70 -0.29
CA LEU A 81 -2.60 15.75 0.73
C LEU A 81 -2.11 17.09 0.14
N LYS A 82 -1.15 17.05 -0.80
CA LYS A 82 -0.65 18.23 -1.50
C LYS A 82 -1.75 18.89 -2.36
N LEU A 83 -2.60 18.08 -3.00
CA LEU A 83 -3.77 18.58 -3.71
C LEU A 83 -4.74 19.30 -2.75
N LEU A 84 -5.01 18.72 -1.59
CA LEU A 84 -5.85 19.37 -0.56
C LEU A 84 -5.20 20.66 -0.03
N ALA A 85 -3.88 20.69 0.13
CA ALA A 85 -3.15 21.89 0.54
C ALA A 85 -3.25 23.01 -0.50
N HIS A 86 -3.25 22.66 -1.79
CA HIS A 86 -3.49 23.62 -2.85
C HIS A 86 -4.93 24.17 -2.81
N VAL A 87 -5.94 23.31 -2.62
CA VAL A 87 -7.33 23.76 -2.46
C VAL A 87 -7.48 24.71 -1.28
N LYS A 88 -6.85 24.40 -0.13
CA LYS A 88 -6.81 25.29 1.03
C LYS A 88 -6.23 26.65 0.66
N ALA A 89 -5.11 26.69 -0.06
CA ALA A 89 -4.46 27.94 -0.46
C ALA A 89 -5.35 28.81 -1.36
N GLU A 90 -6.08 28.19 -2.30
CA GLU A 90 -7.03 28.92 -3.15
C GLU A 90 -8.21 29.49 -2.35
N LEU A 91 -8.71 28.76 -1.35
CA LEU A 91 -9.76 29.26 -0.45
C LEU A 91 -9.26 30.44 0.41
N GLU A 92 -8.04 30.35 0.95
CA GLU A 92 -7.41 31.45 1.69
C GLU A 92 -7.21 32.68 0.81
N ALA A 93 -6.76 32.49 -0.44
CA ALA A 93 -6.60 33.57 -1.41
C ALA A 93 -7.94 34.23 -1.78
N ALA A 94 -9.04 33.46 -1.85
CA ALA A 94 -10.38 34.00 -2.10
C ALA A 94 -10.87 34.88 -0.93
N ILE A 95 -10.61 34.45 0.31
CA ILE A 95 -10.88 35.23 1.52
C ILE A 95 -10.09 36.55 1.49
N ASP A 96 -8.79 36.49 1.17
CA ASP A 96 -7.92 37.68 1.13
C ASP A 96 -8.32 38.68 0.05
N LYS A 97 -8.91 38.19 -1.06
CA LYS A 97 -9.49 39.03 -2.13
C LYS A 97 -10.84 39.66 -1.75
N GLY A 98 -11.44 39.26 -0.63
CA GLY A 98 -12.75 39.74 -0.19
C GLY A 98 -13.93 39.04 -0.88
N ASP A 99 -13.70 37.91 -1.55
CA ASP A 99 -14.75 37.08 -2.17
C ASP A 99 -14.70 35.64 -1.60
N PRO A 100 -15.00 35.47 -0.30
CA PRO A 100 -14.84 34.19 0.37
C PRO A 100 -15.89 33.18 -0.09
N VAL A 101 -15.42 32.04 -0.60
CA VAL A 101 -16.28 30.87 -0.90
C VAL A 101 -16.65 30.10 0.39
N MET A 102 -15.80 30.19 1.42
CA MET A 102 -15.95 29.52 2.71
C MET A 102 -15.45 30.44 3.83
N GLU A 103 -16.05 30.34 5.02
CA GLU A 103 -15.62 31.13 6.18
C GLU A 103 -14.22 30.69 6.66
N LYS A 104 -13.41 31.64 7.14
CA LYS A 104 -12.04 31.36 7.62
C LYS A 104 -11.99 30.34 8.77
N SER A 105 -13.00 30.37 9.64
CA SER A 105 -13.23 29.41 10.72
C SER A 105 -13.35 27.99 10.17
N ASP A 106 -14.18 27.78 9.15
CA ASP A 106 -14.42 26.48 8.52
C ASP A 106 -13.19 25.97 7.77
N VAL A 107 -12.49 26.86 7.04
CA VAL A 107 -11.20 26.50 6.40
C VAL A 107 -10.19 26.02 7.45
N SER A 108 -10.12 26.70 8.59
CA SER A 108 -9.22 26.31 9.68
C SER A 108 -9.65 25.01 10.36
N LEU A 109 -10.96 24.79 10.51
CA LEU A 109 -11.49 23.56 11.10
C LEU A 109 -11.23 22.34 10.22
N ILE A 110 -11.44 22.47 8.90
CA ILE A 110 -11.30 21.37 7.94
C ILE A 110 -9.83 21.08 7.64
N PHE A 111 -9.02 22.12 7.39
CA PHE A 111 -7.65 21.95 6.90
C PHE A 111 -6.56 22.26 7.93
N GLY A 112 -6.90 22.68 9.15
CA GLY A 112 -5.92 23.15 10.14
C GLY A 112 -4.87 22.11 10.53
N LYS A 113 -5.23 20.82 10.51
CA LYS A 113 -4.30 19.72 10.80
C LYS A 113 -3.55 19.19 9.57
N LEU A 114 -3.91 19.63 8.37
CA LEU A 114 -3.35 19.11 7.13
C LEU A 114 -1.82 19.25 7.04
N PRO A 115 -1.19 20.38 7.41
CA PRO A 115 0.27 20.50 7.36
C PRO A 115 0.99 19.52 8.29
N ALA A 116 0.45 19.28 9.48
CA ALA A 116 1.02 18.34 10.44
C ALA A 116 0.93 16.91 9.91
N ILE A 117 -0.21 16.51 9.33
CA ILE A 117 -0.38 15.20 8.70
C ILE A 117 0.60 15.04 7.55
N LEU A 118 0.70 16.02 6.64
CA LEU A 118 1.63 15.99 5.52
C LEU A 118 3.09 15.79 5.99
N THR A 119 3.51 16.52 7.02
CA THR A 119 4.86 16.42 7.59
C THR A 119 5.16 15.02 8.12
N VAL A 120 4.18 14.40 8.80
CA VAL A 120 4.32 13.02 9.28
C VAL A 120 4.52 12.07 8.10
N HIS A 121 3.66 12.14 7.08
CA HIS A 121 3.73 11.28 5.89
C HIS A 121 5.03 11.46 5.10
N GLU A 122 5.56 12.69 4.98
CA GLU A 122 6.87 12.94 4.34
C GLU A 122 8.01 12.23 5.09
N LYS A 123 7.94 12.18 6.43
CA LYS A 123 8.90 11.43 7.24
C LYS A 123 8.75 9.92 7.04
N ILE A 124 7.53 9.40 6.86
CA ILE A 124 7.31 7.97 6.56
C ILE A 124 8.02 7.60 5.27
N ILE A 125 7.76 8.35 4.20
CA ILE A 125 8.38 8.10 2.90
C ILE A 125 9.90 8.18 3.00
N SER A 126 10.44 9.18 3.70
CA SER A 126 11.89 9.30 3.88
C SER A 126 12.49 8.08 4.56
N ASN A 127 11.82 7.55 5.59
CA ASN A 127 12.29 6.36 6.30
C ASN A 127 12.17 5.10 5.44
N LEU A 128 11.02 4.90 4.77
CA LEU A 128 10.80 3.76 3.87
C LEU A 128 11.79 3.77 2.71
N LYS A 129 12.09 4.95 2.14
CA LYS A 129 13.10 5.11 1.10
C LYS A 129 14.47 4.65 1.57
N GLY A 130 14.88 5.03 2.78
CA GLY A 130 16.14 4.58 3.37
C GLY A 130 16.19 3.05 3.54
N LEU A 131 15.08 2.42 3.95
CA LEU A 131 15.00 0.96 4.05
C LEU A 131 15.08 0.27 2.70
N LEU A 132 14.51 0.86 1.65
CA LEU A 132 14.56 0.30 0.29
C LEU A 132 15.94 0.48 -0.36
N GLU A 133 16.67 1.55 -0.05
CA GLU A 133 18.03 1.79 -0.55
C GLU A 133 19.05 0.84 0.08
N ASP A 134 18.97 0.61 1.40
CA ASP A 134 19.87 -0.26 2.16
C ASP A 134 19.12 -1.48 2.73
N TRP A 135 18.52 -2.28 1.85
CA TRP A 135 17.67 -3.41 2.26
C TRP A 135 18.45 -4.52 2.97
N ASP A 136 18.06 -4.82 4.21
CA ASP A 136 18.54 -5.97 4.99
C ASP A 136 17.37 -6.88 5.40
N GLU A 137 17.40 -8.12 4.91
CA GLU A 137 16.32 -9.08 5.10
C GLU A 137 16.17 -9.52 6.57
N GLU A 138 17.26 -9.58 7.33
CA GLU A 138 17.23 -10.06 8.71
C GLU A 138 16.57 -9.05 9.66
N SER A 139 16.74 -7.75 9.39
CA SER A 139 16.14 -6.66 10.17
C SER A 139 14.90 -6.03 9.55
N ALA A 140 14.56 -6.34 8.29
CA ALA A 140 13.47 -5.73 7.52
C ALA A 140 12.14 -5.64 8.29
N ALA A 141 11.67 -6.76 8.85
CA ALA A 141 10.39 -6.79 9.56
C ALA A 141 10.37 -5.89 10.80
N ALA A 142 11.49 -5.83 11.54
CA ALA A 142 11.64 -4.98 12.70
C ALA A 142 11.72 -3.50 12.29
N ASN A 143 12.49 -3.19 11.24
CA ASN A 143 12.65 -1.84 10.73
C ASN A 143 11.33 -1.27 10.20
N ILE A 144 10.57 -2.05 9.41
CA ILE A 144 9.24 -1.66 8.93
C ILE A 144 8.28 -1.43 10.11
N SER A 145 8.28 -2.33 11.09
CA SER A 145 7.45 -2.18 12.29
C SER A 145 7.82 -0.94 13.10
N GLN A 146 9.12 -0.64 13.22
CA GLN A 146 9.59 0.54 13.93
C GLN A 146 9.16 1.83 13.23
N VAL A 147 9.25 1.88 11.90
CA VAL A 147 8.74 2.99 11.10
C VAL A 147 7.26 3.21 11.44
N LEU A 148 6.43 2.16 11.40
CA LEU A 148 5.00 2.25 11.74
C LEU A 148 4.72 2.66 13.19
N VAL A 149 5.51 2.16 14.16
CA VAL A 149 5.35 2.47 15.59
C VAL A 149 5.72 3.92 15.89
N MET A 150 6.73 4.49 15.22
CA MET A 150 7.09 5.90 15.38
C MET A 150 5.92 6.86 15.05
N PHE A 151 4.93 6.41 14.28
CA PHE A 151 3.75 7.22 13.94
C PHE A 151 2.66 7.19 15.01
N ASN A 152 2.49 6.07 15.71
CA ASN A 152 1.52 5.96 16.81
C ASN A 152 1.92 6.83 18.02
N GLY A 153 3.16 7.33 18.08
CA GLY A 153 3.63 8.25 19.12
C GLY A 153 3.37 9.73 18.84
N PHE A 154 2.75 10.10 17.72
CA PHE A 154 2.47 11.51 17.35
C PHE A 154 1.21 12.08 18.04
N GLU A 155 0.55 11.31 18.92
CA GLU A 155 -0.46 11.79 19.87
C GLU A 155 0.13 12.07 21.26
N GLN A 156 0.95 13.12 21.42
CA GLN A 156 1.20 13.76 22.73
C GLN A 156 1.39 15.27 22.59
#